data_AF-A0A923DL47-F1
#
_entry.id   AF-A0A923DL47-F1
#
_cell.length_a   1.000
_cell.length_b   1.000
_cell.length_c   1.000
_cell.angle_alpha   90.00
_cell.angle_beta   90.00
_cell.angle_gamma   90.00
#
_symmetry.space_group_name_H-M   'P 1'
#
loop_
_entity.id
_entity.type
_entity.pdbx_description
1 polymer ?
#
loop_
_entity_poly.entity_id
_entity_poly.type
_entity_poly.pdbx_seq_one_letter_code
_entity_poly.pdbx_strand_id
1 'polypeptide(L)'
;MAGVQDRFLTLVRRSKLFVPVNREKFVAKAWTRGADVIILDLEDAIAPSDKASARKLVKDVIPIVNKGGAEVQVRFNRDFEEEDL
;
A
#
# COMPACT_ATOMS: atom_id res chain seq x y z
N MET A 1 -37.39 -18.20 13.54
CA MET A 1 -36.07 -17.89 14.12
C MET A 1 -35.29 -17.11 13.08
N ALA A 2 -35.37 -15.79 13.16
CA ALA A 2 -34.74 -14.90 12.19
C ALA A 2 -33.21 -14.86 12.38
N GLY A 3 -32.48 -14.80 11.26
CA GLY A 3 -31.27 -14.00 11.17
C GLY A 3 -29.95 -14.68 11.52
N VAL A 4 -29.50 -15.60 10.66
CA VAL A 4 -28.08 -15.56 10.29
C VAL A 4 -28.02 -14.76 9.00
N GLN A 5 -28.12 -13.42 9.12
CA GLN A 5 -27.61 -12.57 8.05
C GLN A 5 -26.13 -12.93 7.96
N ASP A 6 -25.76 -13.54 6.84
CA ASP A 6 -24.40 -13.52 6.33
C ASP A 6 -23.95 -12.05 6.39
N ARG A 7 -23.25 -11.71 7.47
CA ARG A 7 -22.64 -10.39 7.61
C ARG A 7 -21.56 -10.42 6.57
N PHE A 8 -21.86 -9.94 5.36
CA PHE A 8 -20.86 -9.29 4.54
C PHE A 8 -20.14 -8.33 5.49
N LEU A 9 -18.99 -8.74 6.01
CA LEU A 9 -18.14 -7.92 6.83
C LEU A 9 -17.69 -6.83 5.88
N THR A 10 -18.44 -5.73 5.84
CA THR A 10 -18.07 -4.57 5.04
C THR A 10 -16.65 -4.21 5.46
N LEU A 11 -15.69 -4.39 4.55
CA LEU A 11 -14.29 -4.06 4.80
C LEU A 11 -14.20 -2.55 4.90
N VAL A 12 -14.31 -2.02 6.12
CA VAL A 12 -14.20 -0.59 6.38
C VAL A 12 -12.71 -0.24 6.47
N ARG A 13 -12.22 0.55 5.52
CA ARG A 13 -10.85 1.07 5.46
C ARG A 13 -10.73 2.33 6.34
N ARG A 14 -10.75 2.16 7.66
CA ARG A 14 -10.79 3.27 8.63
C ARG A 14 -9.46 4.03 8.67
N SER A 15 -8.36 3.32 8.40
CA SER A 15 -7.02 3.87 8.37
C SER A 15 -6.27 3.47 7.11
N LYS A 16 -5.50 4.42 6.57
CA LYS A 16 -4.62 4.23 5.42
C LYS A 16 -3.24 4.75 5.77
N LEU A 17 -2.23 3.89 5.70
CA LEU A 17 -0.83 4.25 5.96
C LEU A 17 -0.09 4.40 4.63
N PHE A 18 0.35 5.61 4.32
CA PHE A 18 1.19 5.87 3.15
C PHE A 18 2.65 5.50 3.44
N VAL A 19 3.27 4.72 2.57
CA VAL A 19 4.62 4.19 2.70
C VAL A 19 5.38 4.42 1.40
N PRO A 20 6.38 5.31 1.38
CA PRO A 20 7.24 5.50 0.22
C PRO A 20 8.01 4.21 -0.05
N VAL A 21 7.92 3.69 -1.27
CA VAL A 21 8.47 2.36 -1.60
C VAL A 21 9.99 2.28 -1.51
N ASN A 22 10.69 3.41 -1.66
CA ASN A 22 12.16 3.50 -1.59
C ASN A 22 12.69 3.77 -0.16
N ARG A 23 11.84 3.76 0.87
CA ARG A 23 12.25 3.93 2.27
C ARG A 23 12.22 2.58 2.99
N GLU A 24 13.29 1.79 2.84
CA GLU A 24 13.42 0.42 3.38
C GLU A 24 13.01 0.30 4.86
N LYS A 25 13.44 1.25 5.71
CA LYS A 25 13.11 1.26 7.14
C LYS A 25 11.60 1.38 7.40
N PHE A 26 10.87 2.07 6.52
CA PHE A 26 9.42 2.24 6.64
C PHE A 26 8.70 1.00 6.12
N VAL A 27 9.09 0.50 4.95
CA VAL A 27 8.60 -0.76 4.38
C VAL A 27 8.70 -1.91 5.40
N ALA A 28 9.89 -2.10 5.99
CA ALA A 28 10.15 -3.21 6.91
C ALA A 28 9.24 -3.23 8.16
N LYS A 29 8.70 -2.06 8.54
CA LYS A 29 7.89 -1.88 9.77
C LYS A 29 6.43 -1.51 9.50
N ALA A 30 6.02 -1.33 8.24
CA ALA A 30 4.67 -0.85 7.92
C ALA A 30 3.58 -1.82 8.42
N TRP A 31 3.81 -3.11 8.24
CA TRP A 31 2.88 -4.17 8.64
C TRP A 31 2.62 -4.23 10.16
N THR A 32 3.53 -3.68 10.98
CA THR A 32 3.38 -3.69 12.45
C THR A 32 2.54 -2.53 12.98
N ARG A 33 1.98 -1.68 12.09
CA ARG A 33 1.27 -0.44 12.48
C ARG A 33 -0.24 -0.60 12.63
N GLY A 34 -0.79 -1.76 12.26
CA GLY A 34 -2.23 -2.06 12.42
C GLY A 34 -3.14 -1.20 11.54
N ALA A 35 -2.64 -0.71 10.40
CA ALA A 35 -3.47 -0.01 9.42
C ALA A 35 -4.37 -1.00 8.67
N ASP A 36 -5.59 -0.57 8.33
CA ASP A 36 -6.49 -1.40 7.52
C ASP A 36 -5.98 -1.49 6.06
N VAL A 37 -5.35 -0.41 5.57
CA VAL A 37 -4.71 -0.34 4.25
C VAL A 37 -3.30 0.23 4.37
N ILE A 38 -2.36 -0.38 3.63
CA ILE A 38 -1.04 0.18 3.37
C ILE A 38 -0.99 0.63 1.91
N ILE A 39 -0.77 1.93 1.70
CA ILE A 39 -0.59 2.52 0.38
C ILE A 39 0.90 2.62 0.10
N LEU A 40 1.37 1.86 -0.87
CA LEU A 40 2.70 1.99 -1.45
C LEU A 40 2.72 3.23 -2.34
N ASP A 41 3.55 4.20 -2.00
CA ASP A 41 3.56 5.51 -2.64
C ASP A 41 4.64 5.61 -3.71
N LEU A 42 4.22 5.87 -4.96
CA LEU A 42 5.06 6.24 -6.09
C LEU A 42 4.96 7.74 -6.42
N GLU A 43 4.11 8.51 -5.73
CA GLU A 43 3.82 9.91 -6.03
C GLU A 43 4.71 10.87 -5.21
N ASP A 44 4.15 11.77 -4.42
CA ASP A 44 4.88 12.92 -3.86
C ASP A 44 6.02 12.55 -2.91
N ALA A 45 5.98 11.36 -2.30
CA ALA A 45 7.06 10.92 -1.41
C ALA A 45 8.29 10.35 -2.14
N ILE A 46 8.25 10.29 -3.47
CA ILE A 46 9.35 9.82 -4.32
C ILE A 46 9.88 11.00 -5.14
N ALA A 47 11.19 11.27 -5.02
CA ALA A 47 11.83 12.29 -5.83
C ALA A 47 11.72 11.94 -7.33
N PRO A 48 11.62 12.93 -8.25
CA PRO A 48 11.52 12.64 -9.69
C PRO A 48 12.64 11.73 -10.23
N SER A 49 13.87 11.91 -9.73
CA SER A 49 15.03 11.07 -10.08
C SER A 49 14.88 9.60 -9.69
N ASP A 50 14.03 9.31 -8.70
CA ASP A 50 13.93 8.01 -8.06
C ASP A 50 12.69 7.24 -8.55
N LYS A 51 11.83 7.83 -9.37
CA LYS A 51 10.58 7.20 -9.85
C LYS A 51 10.83 5.86 -10.54
N ALA A 52 11.79 5.85 -11.45
CA ALA A 52 12.13 4.66 -12.24
C ALA A 52 12.70 3.51 -11.37
N SER A 53 13.46 3.81 -10.32
CA SER A 53 13.96 2.78 -9.40
C SER A 53 12.87 2.37 -8.40
N ALA A 54 12.08 3.31 -7.89
CA ALA A 54 10.96 3.07 -6.99
C ALA A 54 9.92 2.10 -7.57
N ARG A 55 9.53 2.26 -8.83
CA ARG A 55 8.62 1.34 -9.54
C ARG A 55 9.05 -0.13 -9.46
N LYS A 56 10.36 -0.38 -9.62
CA LYS A 56 10.93 -1.73 -9.61
C LYS A 56 10.78 -2.41 -8.24
N LEU A 57 10.68 -1.62 -7.17
CA LEU A 57 10.58 -2.13 -5.80
C LEU A 57 9.17 -2.61 -5.44
N VAL A 58 8.12 -2.14 -6.12
CA VAL A 58 6.72 -2.36 -5.70
C VAL A 58 6.42 -3.84 -5.50
N LYS A 59 6.79 -4.69 -6.47
CA LYS A 59 6.55 -6.14 -6.42
C LYS A 59 7.21 -6.80 -5.21
N ASP A 60 8.42 -6.36 -4.87
CA ASP A 60 9.20 -6.91 -3.76
C ASP A 60 8.70 -6.41 -2.39
N VAL A 61 8.12 -5.21 -2.36
CA VAL A 61 7.61 -4.57 -1.14
C VAL A 61 6.25 -5.12 -0.71
N ILE A 62 5.36 -5.47 -1.65
CA ILE A 62 4.01 -6.01 -1.36
C ILE A 62 4.03 -7.17 -0.33
N PRO A 63 4.82 -8.25 -0.50
CA PRO A 63 4.83 -9.36 0.45
C PRO A 63 5.40 -8.97 1.82
N ILE A 64 6.17 -7.87 1.92
CA ILE A 64 6.70 -7.36 3.20
C ILE A 64 5.62 -6.63 3.97
N VAL A 65 4.91 -5.71 3.32
CA VAL A 65 3.92 -4.85 3.98
C VAL A 65 2.62 -5.59 4.29
N ASN A 66 2.28 -6.64 3.52
CA ASN A 66 1.08 -7.46 3.77
C ASN A 66 1.26 -8.50 4.90
N LYS A 67 2.43 -8.60 5.55
CA LYS A 67 2.63 -9.58 6.65
C LYS A 67 1.62 -9.47 7.79
N GLY A 68 1.04 -8.29 7.98
CA GLY A 68 0.02 -8.00 9.00
C GLY A 68 -1.43 -8.16 8.52
N GLY A 69 -1.66 -8.60 7.28
CA GLY A 69 -3.00 -8.79 6.69
C GLY A 69 -3.71 -7.52 6.23
N ALA A 70 -3.00 -6.38 6.17
CA ALA A 70 -3.54 -5.14 5.63
C ALA A 70 -3.75 -5.26 4.11
N GLU A 71 -4.82 -4.64 3.59
CA GLU A 71 -4.96 -4.46 2.15
C GLU A 71 -3.80 -3.61 1.63
N VAL A 72 -3.20 -4.02 0.51
CA VAL A 72 -2.11 -3.27 -0.11
C VAL A 72 -2.63 -2.59 -1.37
N GLN A 73 -2.47 -1.28 -1.43
CA GLN A 73 -2.80 -0.45 -2.59
C GLN A 73 -1.53 0.25 -3.07
N VAL A 74 -1.48 0.64 -4.34
CA VAL A 74 -0.38 1.45 -4.89
C VAL A 74 -0.96 2.78 -5.31
N ARG A 75 -0.35 3.88 -4.85
CA ARG A 75 -0.62 5.22 -5.38
C ARG A 75 0.34 5.50 -6.51
N PHE A 76 -0.15 5.38 -7.73
CA PHE A 76 0.57 5.74 -8.96
C PHE A 76 0.71 7.26 -9.09
N ASN A 77 1.59 7.71 -9.95
CA ASN A 77 1.82 9.11 -10.27
C ASN A 77 1.13 9.48 -11.59
N ARG A 78 0.31 10.53 -11.57
CA ARG A 78 -0.43 11.01 -12.76
C ARG A 78 0.47 11.41 -13.93
N ASP A 79 1.62 12.02 -13.65
CA ASP A 79 2.54 12.47 -14.70
C ASP A 79 3.38 11.32 -15.29
N PHE A 80 3.27 10.11 -14.71
CA PHE A 80 3.96 8.88 -15.12
C PHE A 80 2.97 7.70 -15.25
N GLU A 81 1.73 7.98 -15.67
CA GLU A 81 0.65 6.98 -15.71
C GLU A 81 1.02 5.74 -16.54
N GLU A 82 1.62 5.95 -17.72
CA GLU A 82 2.04 4.85 -18.62
C GLU A 82 3.16 3.99 -18.04
N GLU A 83 4.02 4.54 -17.18
CA GLU A 83 5.10 3.78 -16.56
C GLU A 83 4.70 3.10 -15.25
N ASP A 84 3.72 3.66 -14.53
CA ASP A 84 3.28 3.16 -13.23
C ASP A 84 2.18 2.08 -13.34
N LEU A 85 1.46 1.98 -14.47
CA LEU A 85 0.44 0.94 -14.77
C LEU A 85 1.03 -0.27 -15.51
#